data_AF-A0A2E9Z3C9-F1
#
_entry.id   AF-A0A2E9Z3C9-F1
#
_cell.length_a   1.000
_cell.length_b   1.000
_cell.length_c   1.000
_cell.angle_alpha   90.00
_cell.angle_beta   90.00
_cell.angle_gamma   90.00
#
_symmetry.space_group_name_H-M   'P 1'
#
loop_
_entity.id
_entity.type
_entity.pdbx_description
1 polymer ?
#
loop_
_entity_poly.entity_id
_entity_poly.type
_entity_poly.pdbx_seq_one_letter_code
_entity_poly.pdbx_strand_id
1 'polypeptide(L)' 'MSCSSVMKLPGCYRMLHVSPGVKWEETKKSYRGLALKFHSDHHPDIEGSESRFMEVSSAFKALEFHYQTSGIQK' A
#
# COMPACT_ATOMS: atom_id res chain seq x y z
N MET A 1 -12.17 -17.75 17.81
CA MET A 1 -10.90 -17.19 17.33
C MET A 1 -11.21 -15.83 16.71
N SER A 2 -11.18 -14.76 17.51
CA SER A 2 -11.52 -13.41 17.05
C SER A 2 -10.24 -12.60 16.89
N CYS A 3 -9.57 -12.78 15.76
CA CYS A 3 -8.48 -11.93 15.33
C CYS A 3 -9.04 -10.92 14.33
N SER A 4 -9.66 -9.86 14.84
CA SER A 4 -10.07 -8.70 14.02
C SER A 4 -9.75 -7.41 14.77
N SER A 5 -8.47 -7.23 15.12
CA SER A 5 -7.93 -5.89 15.29
C SER A 5 -7.47 -5.42 13.92
N VAL A 6 -8.46 -4.97 13.13
CA VAL A 6 -8.30 -4.46 11.77
C VAL A 6 -7.45 -3.20 11.82
N MET A 7 -6.23 -3.26 11.27
CA MET A 7 -5.58 -2.07 10.75
C MET A 7 -6.58 -1.36 9.84
N LYS A 8 -6.88 -0.09 10.11
CA LYS A 8 -7.91 0.67 9.40
C LYS A 8 -7.60 0.71 7.90
N LEU A 9 -8.32 -0.11 7.13
CA LEU A 9 -8.38 -0.09 5.66
C LEU A 9 -8.40 1.33 5.07
N PRO A 10 -9.22 2.29 5.54
CA PRO A 10 -9.23 3.65 4.98
C PRO A 10 -7.88 4.39 5.07
N GLY A 11 -7.06 4.10 6.08
CA GLY A 11 -5.70 4.66 6.17
C GLY A 11 -4.76 4.08 5.11
N CYS A 12 -4.87 2.77 4.84
CA CYS A 12 -4.06 2.09 3.84
C CYS A 12 -4.35 2.61 2.42
N TYR A 13 -5.64 2.78 2.08
CA TYR A 13 -6.06 3.35 0.80
C TYR A 13 -5.53 4.78 0.60
N ARG A 14 -5.57 5.60 1.66
CA ARG A 14 -5.06 6.98 1.62
C ARG A 14 -3.55 7.04 1.41
N MET A 15 -2.77 6.17 2.05
CA MET A 15 -1.31 6.12 1.87
C MET A 15 -0.90 5.74 0.45
N LEU A 16 -1.64 4.82 -0.17
CA LEU A 16 -1.41 4.36 -1.53
C LEU A 16 -2.09 5.25 -2.60
N HIS A 17 -2.75 6.35 -2.19
CA HIS A 17 -3.54 7.22 -3.07
C HIS A 17 -4.55 6.47 -3.96
N VAL A 18 -5.18 5.43 -3.41
CA VAL A 18 -6.19 4.63 -4.11
C VAL A 18 -7.56 4.78 -3.45
N SER A 19 -8.62 4.60 -4.23
CA SER A 19 -9.98 4.59 -3.68
C SER A 19 -10.31 3.26 -2.98
N PRO A 20 -11.16 3.27 -1.94
CA PRO A 20 -11.67 2.03 -1.36
C PRO A 20 -12.48 1.25 -2.41
N GLY A 21 -12.16 -0.03 -2.60
CA GLY A 21 -12.85 -0.90 -3.56
C GLY A 21 -12.25 -0.90 -4.98
N VAL A 22 -11.06 -0.32 -5.20
CA VAL A 22 -10.33 -0.49 -6.47
C VAL A 22 -9.91 -1.93 -6.70
N LYS A 23 -9.62 -2.28 -7.96
CA LYS A 23 -9.03 -3.58 -8.31
C LYS A 23 -7.60 -3.69 -7.78
N TRP A 24 -7.17 -4.91 -7.49
CA TRP A 24 -5.82 -5.21 -7.03
C TRP A 24 -4.73 -4.71 -7.99
N GLU A 25 -5.01 -4.72 -9.29
CA GLU A 25 -4.11 -4.18 -10.32
C GLU A 25 -3.83 -2.69 -10.14
N GLU A 26 -4.84 -1.89 -9.78
CA GLU A 26 -4.69 -0.45 -9.56
C GLU A 26 -3.85 -0.17 -8.30
N THR A 27 -4.05 -0.95 -7.23
CA THR A 27 -3.23 -0.88 -6.01
C THR A 27 -1.75 -1.15 -6.32
N LYS A 28 -1.46 -2.16 -7.15
CA LYS A 28 -0.10 -2.46 -7.61
C LYS A 28 0.50 -1.34 -8.47
N LYS A 29 -0.27 -0.75 -9.39
CA LYS A 29 0.21 0.37 -10.21
C LYS A 29 0.59 1.57 -9.34
N SER A 30 -0.28 1.93 -8.39
CA SER A 30 -0.01 3.04 -7.48
C SER A 30 1.22 2.78 -6.61
N TYR A 31 1.36 1.57 -6.06
CA TYR A 31 2.54 1.15 -5.32
C TYR A 31 3.83 1.27 -6.13
N ARG A 32 3.83 0.82 -7.40
CA ARG A 32 5.00 0.95 -8.28
C ARG A 32 5.36 2.42 -8.55
N GLY A 33 4.37 3.28 -8.76
CA GLY A 33 4.60 4.72 -8.92
C GLY A 33 5.21 5.37 -7.69
N LEU A 34 4.75 5.01 -6.49
CA LEU A 34 5.30 5.48 -5.21
C LEU A 34 6.73 4.96 -4.98
N ALA A 35 6.99 3.68 -5.27
CA ALA A 35 8.31 3.07 -5.12
C ALA A 35 9.37 3.74 -6.01
N LEU A 36 9.00 4.10 -7.25
CA LEU A 36 9.88 4.85 -8.15
C LEU A 36 10.13 6.28 -7.66
N LYS A 37 9.11 6.91 -7.08
CA LYS A 37 9.20 8.30 -6.57
C LYS A 37 10.05 8.42 -5.31
N PHE A 38 10.10 7.37 -4.49
CA PHE A 38 10.92 7.29 -3.28
C PHE A 38 12.24 6.52 -3.48
N HIS A 39 12.58 6.14 -4.72
CA HIS A 39 13.82 5.43 -5.01
C HIS A 39 15.02 6.40 -4.89
N SER A 40 15.97 6.06 -4.03
CA SER A 40 17.17 6.87 -3.74
C SER A 40 18.10 7.04 -4.95
N ASP A 41 17.96 6.20 -5.97
CA ASP A 41 18.69 6.29 -7.24
C ASP A 41 18.33 7.56 -8.04
N HIS A 42 17.07 8.01 -7.97
CA HIS A 42 16.60 9.22 -8.66
C HIS A 42 16.48 10.44 -7.73
N HIS A 43 16.32 10.23 -6.42
CA HIS A 43 16.18 11.30 -5.43
C HIS A 43 17.00 11.00 -4.17
N PRO A 44 18.34 11.17 -4.22
CA PRO A 44 19.23 10.92 -3.09
C PRO A 44 19.05 11.90 -1.92
N ASP A 45 18.34 13.01 -2.11
CA ASP A 45 18.25 14.13 -1.15
C ASP A 45 16.94 14.17 -0.34
N ILE A 46 16.04 13.19 -0.52
CA ILE A 46 14.76 13.22 0.20
C ILE A 46 14.92 12.49 1.55
N GLU A 47 15.29 13.24 2.58
CA GLU A 47 15.16 12.80 3.97
C GLU A 47 13.69 12.41 4.26
N GLY A 48 13.48 11.20 4.77
CA GLY A 48 12.14 10.67 5.07
C GLY A 48 11.47 9.84 3.97
N SER A 49 12.13 9.61 2.83
CA SER A 49 11.66 8.68 1.78
C SER A 49 11.46 7.26 2.31
N GLU A 50 12.38 6.81 3.16
CA GLU A 50 12.33 5.50 3.80
C GLU A 50 11.09 5.34 4.67
N SER A 51 10.80 6.33 5.53
CA SER A 51 9.63 6.31 6.41
C SER A 51 8.33 6.22 5.60
N ARG A 52 8.17 7.04 4.56
CA ARG A 52 7.00 6.98 3.66
C ARG A 52 6.92 5.66 2.92
N PHE A 53 8.05 5.12 2.46
CA PHE A 53 8.08 3.82 1.79
C PHE A 53 7.67 2.68 2.73
N MET A 54 8.12 2.69 3.98
CA MET A 54 7.73 1.70 4.98
C MET A 54 6.22 1.75 5.27
N GLU A 55 5.63 2.94 5.39
CA GLU A 55 4.18 3.11 5.57
C GLU A 55 3.40 2.58 4.36
N VAL A 56 3.82 2.96 3.14
CA VAL A 56 3.21 2.49 1.88
C VAL A 56 3.32 0.97 1.72
N SER A 57 4.46 0.38 2.07
CA SER A 57 4.69 -1.06 2.02
C SER A 57 3.82 -1.81 3.03
N SER A 58 3.67 -1.26 4.24
CA SER A 58 2.79 -1.82 5.28
C SER A 58 1.32 -1.78 4.85
N ALA A 59 0.87 -0.65 4.30
CA ALA A 59 -0.46 -0.50 3.73
C ALA A 59 -0.73 -1.49 2.58
N PHE A 60 0.25 -1.69 1.69
CA PHE A 60 0.14 -2.62 0.57
C PHE A 60 -0.03 -4.06 1.03
N LYS A 61 0.77 -4.52 2.01
CA LYS A 61 0.65 -5.86 2.58
C LYS A 61 -0.71 -6.08 3.26
N ALA A 62 -1.22 -5.09 3.98
CA ALA A 62 -2.53 -5.18 4.61
C ALA A 62 -3.65 -5.31 3.57
N LEU A 63 -3.58 -4.56 2.48
CA LEU A 63 -4.51 -4.70 1.36
C LEU A 63 -4.35 -6.05 0.67
N GLU A 64 -3.13 -6.50 0.38
CA GLU A 64 -2.87 -7.81 -0.24
C GLU A 64 -3.57 -8.94 0.52
N PHE A 65 -3.36 -8.98 1.84
CA PHE A 65 -4.00 -9.96 2.71
C PHE A 65 -5.53 -9.87 2.61
N HIS A 66 -6.10 -8.66 2.65
CA HIS A 66 -7.54 -8.45 2.53
C HIS A 66 -8.11 -8.94 1.18
N TYR A 67 -7.44 -8.70 0.05
CA TYR A 67 -7.88 -9.23 -1.24
C TYR A 67 -7.77 -10.76 -1.29
N GLN A 68 -6.72 -11.32 -0.71
CA GLN A 68 -6.47 -12.75 -0.64
C GLN A 68 -7.49 -13.48 0.24
N THR A 69 -7.92 -12.88 1.35
CA THR A 69 -8.99 -13.43 2.21
C THR A 69 -10.37 -13.29 1.57
N SER A 70 -10.58 -12.27 0.74
CA SER A 70 -11.91 -11.94 0.19
C SER A 70 -12.26 -12.76 -1.05
N GLY A 71 -11.37 -13.64 -1.54
CA GLY A 71 -11.66 -14.50 -2.70
C GLY A 71 -11.93 -13.74 -4.00
N ILE A 72 -11.63 -12.43 -4.05
CA ILE A 72 -11.78 -11.60 -5.23
C ILE A 72 -10.52 -11.84 -6.07
N GLN A 73 -10.72 -12.65 -7.11
CA GLN A 73 -9.69 -13.30 -7.91
C GLN A 73 -8.61 -12.35 -8.45
N LYS A 74 -7.39 -12.90 -8.50
CA LYS A 74 -6.30 -12.43 -9.35
C LYS A 74 -6.69 -12.44 -10.82
#